data_AF-A0A398B5G3-F1
#
_entry.id   AF-A0A398B5G3-F1
#
_cell.length_a   1.000
_cell.length_b   1.000
_cell.length_c   1.000
_cell.angle_alpha   90.00
_cell.angle_beta   90.00
_cell.angle_gamma   90.00
#
_symmetry.space_group_name_H-M   'P 1'
#
loop_
_entity.id
_entity.type
_entity.pdbx_description
1 polymer ?
#
loop_
_entity_poly.entity_id
_entity_poly.type
_entity_poly.pdbx_seq_one_letter_code
_entity_poly.pdbx_strand_id
1 'polypeptide(L)' 'MTKWVWQKENSQPIIYVVNAFIKAGVEDNQIIAVTRTMKDTFGLSSEDETEEVVKQYLVLQKCV' A
#
# COMPACT_ATOMS: atom_id res chain seq x y z
N MET A 1 -13.11 11.19 -3.69
CA MET A 1 -12.78 10.65 -2.35
C MET A 1 -11.30 10.25 -2.23
N THR A 2 -10.36 10.96 -2.88
CA THR A 2 -8.94 10.53 -3.00
C THR A 2 -7.97 11.30 -2.10
N LYS A 3 -8.46 12.25 -1.29
CA LYS A 3 -7.62 13.15 -0.48
C LYS A 3 -7.27 12.61 0.92
N TRP A 4 -7.94 11.55 1.37
CA TRP A 4 -7.88 11.10 2.77
C TRP A 4 -6.68 10.20 3.10
N VAL A 5 -6.15 9.44 2.13
CA VAL A 5 -5.05 8.48 2.41
C VAL A 5 -3.67 9.14 2.45
N TRP A 6 -3.52 10.36 1.91
CA TRP A 6 -2.20 10.93 1.61
C TRP A 6 -1.73 12.06 2.54
N GLN A 7 -2.44 12.33 3.64
CA GLN A 7 -2.12 13.47 4.52
C GLN A 7 -1.24 13.18 5.73
N LYS A 8 -0.56 12.03 5.81
CA LYS A 8 0.41 11.81 6.90
C LYS A 8 1.70 11.19 6.40
N GLU A 9 2.80 11.61 7.03
CA GLU A 9 4.13 10.99 6.98
C GLU A 9 4.09 9.45 7.08
N ASN A 10 3.03 8.89 7.67
CA ASN A 10 2.72 7.45 7.74
C ASN A 10 2.51 6.76 6.38
N SER A 11 2.33 7.50 5.29
CA SER A 11 2.17 6.91 3.95
C SER A 11 3.52 6.51 3.33
N GLN A 12 4.63 7.09 3.81
CA GLN A 12 5.97 6.87 3.23
C GLN A 12 6.42 5.40 3.27
N PRO A 13 6.22 4.65 4.38
CA PRO A 13 6.58 3.24 4.41
C PRO A 13 5.81 2.38 3.41
N ILE A 14 4.50 2.62 3.25
CA ILE A 14 3.66 1.89 2.30
C ILE A 14 4.14 2.15 0.87
N ILE A 15 4.32 3.41 0.50
CA ILE A 15 4.81 3.82 -0.82
C ILE A 15 6.16 3.17 -1.12
N TYR A 16 7.09 3.21 -0.16
CA TYR A 16 8.42 2.64 -0.33
C TYR A 16 8.37 1.12 -0.57
N VAL A 17 7.67 0.39 0.30
CA VAL A 17 7.58 -1.07 0.22
C VAL A 17 6.85 -1.52 -1.04
N VAL A 18 5.69 -0.92 -1.35
CA VAL A 18 4.91 -1.29 -2.53
C VAL A 18 5.69 -0.99 -3.81
N ASN A 19 6.38 0.15 -3.91
CA ASN A 19 7.23 0.45 -5.07
C ASN A 19 8.40 -0.51 -5.23
N ALA A 20 8.99 -0.97 -4.12
CA ALA A 20 10.05 -1.97 -4.18
C ALA A 20 9.54 -3.28 -4.79
N PHE A 21 8.34 -3.72 -4.40
CA PHE A 21 7.72 -4.92 -4.96
C PHE A 21 7.32 -4.75 -6.43
N ILE A 22 6.74 -3.61 -6.81
CA ILE A 22 6.42 -3.30 -8.22
C ILE A 22 7.69 -3.36 -9.08
N LYS A 23 8.79 -2.72 -8.63
CA LYS A 23 10.08 -2.75 -9.34
C LYS A 23 10.68 -4.15 -9.44
N ALA A 24 10.41 -5.00 -8.46
CA ALA A 24 10.82 -6.41 -8.47
C ALA A 24 9.91 -7.31 -9.34
N GLY A 25 8.84 -6.76 -9.93
CA GLY A 25 7.92 -7.51 -10.78
C GLY A 25 6.99 -8.46 -10.02
N VAL A 26 6.76 -8.20 -8.73
CA VAL A 26 5.83 -8.98 -7.90
C VAL A 26 4.40 -8.70 -8.33
N GLU A 27 3.57 -9.75 -8.41
CA GLU A 27 2.17 -9.61 -8.82
C GLU A 27 1.33 -8.89 -7.75
N ASP A 28 0.35 -8.10 -8.17
CA ASP A 28 -0.49 -7.29 -7.27
C ASP A 28 -1.10 -8.08 -6.10
N ASN A 29 -1.61 -9.29 -6.37
CA ASN A 29 -2.18 -10.18 -5.35
C ASN A 29 -1.14 -10.59 -4.29
N GLN A 30 0.11 -10.81 -4.70
CA GLN A 30 1.22 -11.14 -3.81
C GLN A 30 1.65 -9.91 -3.01
N ILE A 31 1.70 -8.74 -3.64
CA ILE A 31 1.96 -7.46 -2.96
C ILE A 31 0.93 -7.27 -1.84
N ILE A 32 -0.36 -7.38 -2.15
CA ILE A 32 -1.45 -7.22 -1.18
C ILE A 32 -1.32 -8.25 -0.04
N ALA A 33 -1.10 -9.52 -0.36
CA ALA A 33 -1.00 -10.58 0.64
C ALA A 33 0.16 -10.38 1.64
N VAL A 34 1.29 -9.86 1.17
CA VAL A 34 2.47 -9.57 2.03
C VAL A 34 2.28 -8.26 2.79
N THR A 35 1.83 -7.20 2.12
CA THR A 35 1.73 -5.87 2.72
C THR A 35 0.65 -5.79 3.80
N ARG A 36 -0.46 -6.53 3.68
CA ARG A 36 -1.51 -6.54 4.73
C ARG A 36 -1.00 -7.00 6.09
N THR A 37 -0.01 -7.91 6.12
CA THR A 37 0.61 -8.38 7.37
C THR A 37 1.59 -7.37 7.98
N MET A 38 1.87 -6.26 7.26
CA MET A 38 2.77 -5.19 7.69
C MET A 38 2.02 -4.00 8.32
N LYS A 39 0.75 -4.18 8.74
CA LYS A 39 -0.10 -3.13 9.32
C LYS A 39 0.59 -2.30 10.39
N ASP A 40 1.36 -2.95 11.28
CA ASP A 40 2.06 -2.29 12.39
C ASP A 40 3.23 -1.43 11.88
N THR A 41 3.95 -1.89 10.84
CA THR A 41 4.98 -1.11 10.14
C THR A 41 4.39 0.11 9.44
N PHE A 42 3.15 0.01 8.99
CA PHE A 42 2.44 1.08 8.31
C PHE A 42 1.63 1.99 9.24
N GLY A 43 1.60 1.69 10.54
CA GLY A 43 0.82 2.43 11.52
C GLY A 43 -0.70 2.37 11.28
N LEU A 44 -1.17 1.26 10.70
CA LEU A 44 -2.58 0.99 10.40
C LEU A 44 -3.19 0.04 11.44
N SER A 45 -4.49 0.17 11.64
CA SER A 45 -5.22 -0.51 12.72
C SER A 45 -5.54 -1.97 12.40
N SER A 46 -5.64 -2.34 11.12
CA SER A 46 -5.99 -3.69 10.70
C SER A 46 -5.33 -4.11 9.38
N GLU A 47 -5.33 -5.43 9.13
CA GLU A 47 -4.90 -5.98 7.84
C GLU A 47 -5.85 -5.54 6.72
N ASP A 48 -7.16 -5.49 6.98
CA ASP A 48 -8.17 -5.04 6.01
C ASP A 48 -7.97 -3.58 5.62
N GLU A 49 -7.68 -2.70 6.59
CA GLU A 49 -7.36 -1.30 6.31
C GLU A 49 -6.10 -1.18 5.45
N THR A 50 -5.09 -2.00 5.75
CA THR A 50 -3.84 -2.05 4.99
C THR A 50 -4.06 -2.53 3.55
N GLU A 51 -4.83 -3.58 3.39
CA GLU A 51 -5.21 -4.13 2.09
C GLU A 51 -5.93 -3.08 1.22
N GLU A 52 -6.90 -2.36 1.79
CA GLU A 52 -7.63 -1.33 1.07
C GLU A 52 -6.73 -0.15 0.66
N VAL A 53 -5.83 0.29 1.54
CA VAL A 53 -4.85 1.35 1.22
C VAL A 53 -3.92 0.91 0.08
N VAL A 54 -3.40 -0.32 0.13
CA VAL A 54 -2.50 -0.84 -0.90
C VAL A 54 -3.21 -1.03 -2.23
N LYS A 55 -4.44 -1.56 -2.25
CA LYS A 55 -5.26 -1.64 -3.46
C LYS A 55 -5.47 -0.27 -4.10
N GLN A 56 -5.85 0.73 -3.30
CA GLN A 56 -6.02 2.09 -3.80
C GLN A 56 -4.72 2.64 -4.40
N TYR A 57 -3.58 2.36 -3.78
CA TYR A 57 -2.29 2.79 -4.30
C TYR A 57 -1.93 2.10 -5.63
N LEU A 58 -2.12 0.79 -5.74
CA LEU A 58 -1.87 0.03 -6.97
C LEU A 58 -2.74 0.51 -8.13
N VAL A 59 -4.01 0.85 -7.87
CA VAL A 59 -4.90 1.46 -8.89
C VAL A 59 -4.35 2.80 -9.36
N LEU A 60 -3.92 3.67 -8.44
CA LEU A 60 -3.35 4.97 -8.79
C LEU A 60 -2.09 4.86 -9.65
N GLN A 61 -1.21 3.87 -9.39
CA GLN A 61 0.00 3.65 -10.19
C GLN A 61 -0.28 3.26 -11.64
N LYS A 62 -1.42 2.63 -11.94
CA LYS A 62 -1.80 2.21 -13.29
C LYS A 62 -2.49 3.30 -14.11
N CYS A 63 -2.89 4.40 -13.48
CA CYS A 63 -3.52 5.54 -14.15
C CYS A 63 -2.51 6.64 -14.56
N VAL A 64 -1.22 6.41 -14.32
CA VAL A 64 -0.08 7.30 -14.67
C VAL A 64 0.72 6.63 -15.78
#